data_AF-A0A918BTF7-F1
#
_entry.id   AF-A0A918BTF7-F1
#
_cell.length_a   1.000
_cell.length_b   1.000
_cell.length_c   1.000
_cell.angle_alpha   90.00
_cell.angle_beta   90.00
_cell.angle_gamma   90.00
#
_symmetry.space_group_name_H-M   'P 1'
#
loop_
_entity.id
_entity.type
_entity.pdbx_description
1 polymer ?
#
loop_
_entity_poly.entity_id
_entity_poly.type
_entity_poly.pdbx_seq_one_letter_code
_entity_poly.pdbx_strand_id
1 'polypeptide(L)' 'MATEEPDDDTLFDLIGAVGAGINASKDERLPLDVRELAADLADNTADRLAQFKKTT' A
#
# COMPACT_ATOMS: atom_id res chain seq x y z
N MET A 1 -15.79 -23.52 8.05
CA MET A 1 -15.69 -22.08 8.33
C MET A 1 -14.21 -21.77 8.22
N ALA A 2 -13.79 -21.17 7.11
CA ALA A 2 -12.38 -20.89 6.87
C ALA A 2 -11.93 -19.89 7.94
N THR A 3 -10.86 -20.23 8.65
CA THR A 3 -10.15 -19.31 9.52
C THR A 3 -9.47 -18.31 8.59
N GLU A 4 -10.08 -17.14 8.40
CA GLU A 4 -9.34 -15.99 7.89
C GLU A 4 -8.24 -15.72 8.92
N GLU A 5 -7.02 -16.12 8.60
CA GLU A 5 -5.86 -15.81 9.44
C GLU A 5 -5.74 -14.28 9.41
N PRO A 6 -5.79 -13.58 10.57
CA PRO A 6 -5.83 -12.12 10.62
C PRO A 6 -4.61 -11.45 9.95
N ASP A 7 -3.56 -12.22 9.70
CA ASP A 7 -2.34 -11.80 9.04
C ASP A 7 -2.47 -11.71 7.51
N ASP A 8 -3.31 -12.56 6.89
CA ASP A 8 -3.48 -12.58 5.44
C ASP A 8 -4.27 -11.36 4.95
N ASP A 9 -5.34 -10.98 5.64
CA ASP A 9 -6.14 -9.79 5.31
C ASP A 9 -5.28 -8.52 5.41
N THR A 10 -4.48 -8.42 6.47
CA THR A 10 -3.55 -7.31 6.68
C THR A 10 -2.49 -7.24 5.58
N LEU A 11 -1.98 -8.40 5.12
CA LEU A 11 -1.04 -8.47 4.02
C LEU A 11 -1.65 -7.98 2.71
N PHE A 12 -2.86 -8.44 2.37
CA PHE A 12 -3.54 -8.04 1.15
C PHE A 12 -3.95 -6.57 1.15
N ASP A 13 -4.36 -6.04 2.30
CA ASP A 13 -4.66 -4.62 2.49
C ASP A 13 -3.42 -3.75 2.24
N LEU A 14 -2.26 -4.14 2.78
CA LEU A 14 -1.00 -3.43 2.56
C LEU A 14 -0.60 -3.45 1.08
N ILE A 15 -0.73 -4.59 0.40
CA ILE A 15 -0.46 -4.70 -1.04
C ILE A 15 -1.42 -3.80 -1.84
N GLY A 16 -2.70 -3.82 -1.51
CA GLY A 16 -3.73 -3.01 -2.15
C GLY A 16 -3.46 -1.51 -1.99
N ALA A 17 -3.10 -1.07 -0.78
CA ALA A 17 -2.76 0.31 -0.49
C ALA A 17 -1.50 0.78 -1.26
N VAL A 18 -0.45 -0.04 -1.35
CA VAL A 18 0.73 0.26 -2.19
C VAL A 18 0.33 0.44 -3.65
N GLY A 19 -0.45 -0.51 -4.20
CA GLY A 19 -0.91 -0.43 -5.58
C GLY A 19 -1.75 0.82 -5.87
N ALA A 20 -2.65 1.17 -4.96
CA ALA A 20 -3.49 2.36 -5.07
C ALA A 20 -2.65 3.65 -5.06
N GLY A 21 -1.68 3.76 -4.16
CA GLY A 21 -0.77 4.91 -4.10
C GLY A 21 0.08 5.05 -5.37
N ILE A 22 0.65 3.94 -5.88
CA ILE A 22 1.40 3.95 -7.15
C ILE A 22 0.51 4.41 -8.29
N ASN A 23 -0.72 3.90 -8.39
CA ASN A 23 -1.63 4.29 -9.46
C ASN A 23 -1.99 5.78 -9.38
N ALA A 24 -2.28 6.29 -8.18
CA ALA A 24 -2.58 7.71 -7.97
C ALA A 24 -1.39 8.61 -8.27
N SER A 25 -0.15 8.20 -7.94
CA SER A 25 1.06 8.98 -8.25
C SER A 25 1.30 9.17 -9.76
N LYS A 26 0.76 8.27 -10.59
CA LYS A 26 0.87 8.30 -12.06
C LYS A 26 -0.34 8.93 -12.74
N ASP A 27 -1.40 9.28 -12.00
CA ASP A 27 -2.61 9.84 -12.58
C ASP A 27 -2.43 11.32 -12.91
N GLU A 28 -2.13 11.63 -14.17
CA GLU A 28 -1.92 13.01 -14.66
C GLU A 28 -3.15 13.92 -14.54
N ARG A 29 -4.33 13.36 -14.21
CA ARG A 29 -5.54 14.13 -13.93
C ARG A 29 -5.53 14.73 -12.52
N LEU A 30 -4.64 14.24 -11.64
CA LEU A 30 -4.48 14.74 -10.29
C LEU A 30 -3.46 15.90 -10.23
N PRO A 31 -3.66 16.85 -9.29
CA PRO A 31 -2.65 17.86 -8.97
C PRO A 31 -1.27 17.25 -8.65
N LEU A 32 -0.19 17.99 -8.92
CA LEU A 32 1.18 17.50 -8.71
C LEU A 32 1.46 17.14 -7.24
N ASP A 33 1.05 18.00 -6.32
CA ASP A 33 1.15 17.80 -4.88
C ASP A 33 0.41 16.53 -4.40
N VAL A 34 -0.75 16.23 -4.99
CA VAL A 34 -1.49 15.00 -4.69
C VAL A 34 -0.75 13.76 -5.21
N ARG A 35 -0.12 13.85 -6.38
CA ARG A 35 0.67 12.76 -6.95
C ARG A 35 1.93 12.48 -6.13
N GLU A 36 2.61 13.53 -5.70
CA GLU A 36 3.79 13.45 -4.82
C GLU A 36 3.41 12.82 -3.48
N LEU A 37 2.32 13.29 -2.85
CA LEU A 37 1.79 12.69 -1.62
C LEU A 37 1.45 11.20 -1.81
N ALA A 38 0.85 10.83 -2.94
CA ALA A 38 0.51 9.45 -3.24
C ALA A 38 1.75 8.56 -3.42
N ALA A 39 2.82 9.10 -4.02
CA ALA A 39 4.10 8.41 -4.13
C ALA A 39 4.72 8.18 -2.74
N ASP A 40 4.76 9.23 -1.90
CA ASP A 40 5.26 9.12 -0.53
C ASP A 40 4.45 8.10 0.30
N LEU A 41 3.12 8.09 0.12
CA LEU A 41 2.25 7.15 0.81
C LEU A 41 2.49 5.70 0.36
N ALA A 42 2.70 5.49 -0.94
CA ALA A 42 3.04 4.18 -1.50
C ALA A 42 4.38 3.67 -0.95
N ASP A 43 5.41 4.51 -0.92
CA ASP A 43 6.73 4.16 -0.40
C ASP A 43 6.67 3.81 1.09
N ASN A 44 6.02 4.65 1.91
CA ASN A 44 5.84 4.36 3.34
C ASN A 44 5.07 3.05 3.59
N THR A 45 4.07 2.76 2.76
CA THR A 45 3.27 1.53 2.89
C THR A 45 4.06 0.31 2.42
N ALA A 46 4.90 0.45 1.40
CA ALA A 46 5.80 -0.61 0.93
C ALA A 46 6.83 -0.98 2.01
N ASP A 47 7.36 0.00 2.73
CA ASP A 47 8.24 -0.24 3.88
C ASP A 47 7.54 -1.03 4.99
N ARG A 48 6.28 -0.69 5.30
CA ARG A 48 5.47 -1.43 6.27
C ARG A 48 5.19 -2.86 5.82
N LEU A 49 4.88 -3.06 4.54
CA LEU A 49 4.71 -4.38 3.95
C LEU A 49 5.99 -5.23 4.07
N ALA A 50 7.15 -4.62 3.79
CA ALA A 50 8.45 -5.27 3.94
C ALA A 50 8.78 -5.63 5.39
N GLN A 51 8.34 -4.83 6.36
CA GLN A 51 8.47 -5.12 7.78
C GLN A 51 7.53 -6.23 8.23
N PHE A 52 6.26 -6.19 7.81
CA PHE A 52 5.26 -7.21 8.10
C PHE A 52 5.75 -8.61 7.70
N LYS A 53 6.28 -8.75 6.48
CA LYS A 53 6.87 -10.00 5.99
C LYS A 53 8.09 -10.50 6.81
N LYS A 54 8.78 -9.61 7.53
CA LYS A 54 9.93 -10.00 8.37
C LYS A 54 9.48 -10.49 9.76
N THR A 55 8.29 -10.11 10.20
CA THR A 55 7.78 -10.39 11.54
C THR A 55 6.81 -11.57 11.60
N THR A 56 6.27 -11.99 10.45
CA THR A 56 5.40 -13.16 10.26
C THR A 56 6.17 -14.27 9.56
#